data_AF-A0A8S9QZI7-F1
#
_entry.id   AF-A0A8S9QZI7-F1
#
_cell.length_a   1.000
_cell.length_b   1.000
_cell.length_c   1.000
_cell.angle_alpha   90.00
_cell.angle_beta   90.00
_cell.angle_gamma   90.00
#
_symmetry.space_group_name_H-M   'P 1'
#
loop_
_entity.id
_entity.type
_entity.pdbx_description
1 polymer ?
#
loop_
_entity_poly.entity_id
_entity_poly.type
_entity_poly.pdbx_seq_one_letter_code
_entity_poly.pdbx_strand_id
1 'polypeptide(L)'
;MRQNIARIQTQRAAEATAPASIDRHHSTSIDDDPQQSHSMKSQPDFHTRAEIDQVVEEIYRTLKTTEERLDRRCDEIYFPMDLTMSSLTSKTEAIQREIVEIQRYNTRRPEASA
;
A
#
# COMPACT_ATOMS: atom_id res chain seq x y z
N MET A 1 27.86 -12.55 -1.05
CA MET A 1 27.49 -11.17 -1.42
C MET A 1 28.49 -10.46 -2.34
N ARG A 2 29.81 -10.69 -2.23
CA ARG A 2 30.83 -9.99 -3.05
C ARG A 2 30.86 -10.38 -4.53
N GLN A 3 30.43 -11.60 -4.89
CA GLN A 3 30.42 -12.08 -6.29
C GLN A 3 29.45 -11.32 -7.21
N ASN A 4 28.34 -10.81 -6.67
CA ASN A 4 27.33 -10.11 -7.49
C ASN A 4 27.78 -8.70 -7.91
N ILE A 5 28.64 -8.06 -7.12
CA ILE A 5 29.16 -6.72 -7.41
C ILE A 5 30.18 -6.76 -8.55
N ALA A 6 31.03 -7.79 -8.57
CA ALA A 6 32.01 -7.98 -9.65
C ALA A 6 31.32 -8.18 -11.02
N ARG A 7 30.21 -8.95 -11.08
CA ARG A 7 29.47 -9.20 -12.32
C ARG A 7 28.89 -7.93 -12.96
N ILE A 8 28.37 -7.01 -12.15
CA ILE A 8 27.76 -5.76 -12.66
C ILE A 8 28.85 -4.81 -13.20
N GLN A 9 30.04 -4.80 -12.58
CA GLN A 9 31.15 -3.97 -13.02
C GLN A 9 31.79 -4.49 -14.32
N THR A 10 31.88 -5.81 -14.50
CA THR A 10 32.34 -6.42 -15.76
C THR A 10 31.42 -6.10 -16.94
N GLN A 11 30.10 -6.06 -16.73
CA GLN A 11 29.14 -5.75 -17.79
C GLN A 11 29.25 -4.29 -18.25
N ARG A 12 29.43 -3.34 -17.31
CA ARG A 12 29.59 -1.92 -17.64
C ARG A 12 30.89 -1.58 -18.36
N ALA A 13 31.95 -2.37 -18.17
CA ALA A 13 33.22 -2.15 -18.86
C ALA A 13 33.19 -2.60 -20.33
N ALA A 14 32.31 -3.55 -20.69
CA ALA A 14 32.19 -4.06 -22.05
C ALA A 14 31.41 -3.14 -23.01
N GLU A 15 30.53 -2.27 -22.48
CA GLU A 15 29.70 -1.35 -23.29
C GLU A 15 30.39 0.00 -23.59
N ALA A 16 31.59 0.25 -23.07
CA ALA A 16 32.24 1.57 -23.12
C ALA A 16 33.32 1.74 -24.20
N THR A 17 33.41 0.85 -25.21
CA THR A 17 34.46 0.93 -26.25
C THR A 17 33.90 1.04 -27.68
N ALA A 18 33.58 2.29 -28.05
CA ALA A 18 33.93 2.95 -29.33
C ALA A 18 33.21 2.51 -30.66
N PRO A 19 33.32 3.26 -31.78
CA PRO A 19 32.18 3.94 -32.43
C PRO A 19 32.08 3.78 -33.97
N ALA A 20 31.14 4.54 -34.59
CA ALA A 20 30.95 4.87 -36.02
C ALA A 20 30.39 3.75 -36.93
N SER A 21 29.54 3.97 -37.94
CA SER A 21 29.12 5.15 -38.71
C SER A 21 27.74 4.86 -39.32
N ILE A 22 26.74 5.74 -39.16
CA ILE A 22 25.53 5.64 -39.98
C ILE A 22 25.74 6.48 -41.22
N ASP A 23 26.03 5.77 -42.30
CA ASP A 23 26.11 6.19 -43.67
C ASP A 23 24.84 6.93 -44.10
N ARG A 24 24.97 8.24 -44.32
CA ARG A 24 23.89 9.08 -44.81
C ARG A 24 23.82 8.91 -46.34
N HIS A 25 23.31 7.78 -46.78
CA HIS A 25 22.88 7.65 -48.16
C HIS A 25 21.58 8.43 -48.35
N HIS A 26 21.73 9.59 -48.97
CA HIS A 26 20.64 10.39 -49.53
C HIS A 26 19.77 9.51 -50.42
N SER A 27 18.59 9.12 -49.94
CA SER A 27 17.56 8.53 -50.79
C SER A 27 17.05 9.60 -51.74
N THR A 28 17.34 9.36 -53.02
CA THR A 28 16.76 10.02 -54.18
C THR A 28 15.25 10.17 -54.06
N SER A 29 14.79 11.41 -54.25
CA SER A 29 13.45 11.88 -54.63
C SER A 29 12.49 10.77 -55.05
N ILE A 30 11.46 10.50 -54.25
CA ILE A 30 10.27 9.77 -54.69
C ILE A 30 9.25 10.80 -55.17
N ASP A 31 8.92 10.63 -56.45
CA ASP A 31 7.96 11.30 -57.31
C ASP A 31 6.54 11.35 -56.72
N ASP A 32 5.81 12.42 -57.03
CA ASP A 32 4.44 12.69 -56.58
C ASP A 32 3.45 11.68 -57.18
N ASP A 33 2.83 10.84 -56.34
CA ASP A 33 1.47 10.33 -56.59
C ASP A 33 0.77 10.04 -55.25
N PRO A 34 -0.40 10.65 -54.94
CA PRO A 34 -1.13 10.38 -53.71
C PRO A 34 -1.85 9.03 -53.79
N GLN A 35 -1.10 7.93 -53.69
CA GLN A 35 -1.68 6.61 -53.65
C GLN A 35 -2.23 6.30 -52.27
N GLN A 36 -3.55 6.51 -52.18
CA GLN A 36 -4.48 5.84 -51.28
C GLN A 36 -4.03 5.80 -49.82
N SER A 37 -4.31 6.90 -49.12
CA SER A 37 -4.54 6.86 -47.69
C SER A 37 -5.62 5.82 -47.41
N HIS A 38 -5.23 4.61 -47.02
CA HIS A 38 -6.11 3.66 -46.37
C HIS A 38 -6.78 4.44 -45.24
N SER A 39 -8.08 4.66 -45.36
CA SER A 39 -8.89 5.21 -44.29
C SER A 39 -8.77 4.22 -43.13
N MET A 40 -7.80 4.49 -42.24
CA MET A 40 -7.85 3.98 -40.88
C MET A 40 -9.06 4.64 -40.26
N LYS A 41 -10.23 4.01 -40.43
CA LYS A 41 -11.36 4.19 -39.53
C LYS A 41 -10.86 3.77 -38.15
N SER A 42 -10.16 4.68 -37.47
CA SER A 42 -10.08 4.66 -36.02
C SER A 42 -11.49 4.97 -35.56
N GLN A 43 -12.34 3.94 -35.54
CA GLN A 43 -13.59 4.00 -34.84
C GLN A 43 -13.20 4.23 -33.38
N PRO A 44 -13.56 5.36 -32.79
CA PRO A 44 -13.19 5.59 -31.41
C PRO A 44 -14.05 4.67 -30.56
N ASP A 45 -13.43 3.71 -29.89
CA ASP A 45 -14.05 2.85 -28.90
C ASP A 45 -14.24 3.68 -27.62
N PHE A 46 -15.04 4.74 -27.71
CA PHE A 46 -15.35 5.61 -26.58
C PHE A 46 -16.62 5.11 -25.93
N HIS A 47 -16.52 4.84 -24.62
CA HIS A 47 -17.68 4.59 -23.78
C HIS A 47 -18.67 5.74 -23.92
N THR A 48 -19.94 5.38 -24.10
CA THR A 48 -21.00 6.39 -24.13
C THR A 48 -21.12 7.02 -22.74
N ARG A 49 -21.54 8.29 -22.69
CA ARG A 49 -21.71 8.98 -21.39
C ARG A 49 -22.66 8.22 -20.45
N ALA A 50 -23.67 7.56 -21.01
CA ALA A 50 -24.61 6.73 -20.24
C ALA A 50 -23.93 5.51 -19.59
N GLU A 51 -23.00 4.83 -20.29
CA GLU A 51 -22.22 3.73 -19.71
C GLU A 51 -21.33 4.22 -18.56
N ILE A 52 -20.70 5.38 -18.73
CA ILE A 52 -19.87 6.00 -17.70
C ILE A 52 -20.72 6.34 -16.48
N ASP A 53 -21.87 7.01 -16.68
CA ASP A 53 -22.78 7.40 -15.61
C ASP A 53 -23.29 6.16 -14.84
N GLN A 54 -23.61 5.07 -15.54
CA GLN A 54 -24.03 3.81 -14.93
C GLN A 54 -22.94 3.19 -14.04
N VAL A 55 -21.70 3.11 -14.53
CA VAL A 55 -20.58 2.56 -13.76
C VAL A 55 -20.27 3.43 -12.54
N VAL A 56 -20.33 4.75 -12.70
CA VAL A 56 -20.09 5.70 -11.60
C VAL A 56 -21.14 5.53 -10.50
N GLU A 57 -22.42 5.42 -10.85
CA GLU A 57 -23.48 5.16 -9.86
C GLU A 57 -23.29 3.82 -9.14
N GLU A 58 -22.92 2.77 -9.88
CA GLU A 58 -22.66 1.47 -9.27
C GLU A 58 -21.47 1.51 -8.29
N ILE A 59 -20.42 2.27 -8.63
CA ILE A 59 -19.28 2.52 -7.73
C ILE A 59 -19.77 3.21 -6.46
N TYR A 60 -20.50 4.33 -6.56
CA TYR A 60 -20.98 5.05 -5.37
C TYR A 60 -21.90 4.19 -4.50
N ARG A 61 -22.80 3.41 -5.10
CA ARG A 61 -23.66 2.48 -4.36
C ARG A 61 -22.84 1.41 -3.64
N THR A 62 -21.85 0.84 -4.30
CA THR A 62 -20.98 -0.19 -3.71
C THR A 62 -20.13 0.38 -2.59
N LEU A 63 -19.59 1.60 -2.77
CA LEU A 63 -18.82 2.28 -1.74
C LEU A 63 -19.68 2.58 -0.51
N LYS A 64 -20.89 3.13 -0.69
CA LYS A 64 -21.82 3.42 0.41
C LYS A 64 -22.15 2.17 1.22
N THR A 65 -22.51 1.07 0.56
CA THR A 65 -22.83 -0.18 1.26
C THR A 65 -21.60 -0.78 1.96
N THR A 66 -20.41 -0.60 1.40
CA THR A 66 -19.16 -1.05 2.00
C THR A 66 -18.79 -0.21 3.22
N GLU A 67 -18.96 1.11 3.15
CA GLU A 67 -18.77 2.06 4.25
C GLU A 67 -19.69 1.72 5.43
N GLU A 68 -21.00 1.60 5.19
CA GLU A 68 -21.98 1.22 6.24
C GLU A 68 -21.63 -0.12 6.91
N ARG A 69 -21.13 -1.08 6.14
CA ARG A 69 -20.68 -2.38 6.68
C ARG A 69 -19.38 -2.24 7.48
N LEU A 70 -18.45 -1.40 7.05
CA LEU A 70 -17.17 -1.18 7.74
C LEU A 70 -17.38 -0.42 9.04
N ASP A 71 -18.21 0.61 9.03
CA ASP A 71 -18.58 1.40 10.20
C ASP A 71 -19.15 0.50 11.30
N ARG A 72 -20.14 -0.32 10.95
CA ARG A 72 -20.68 -1.34 11.87
C ARG A 72 -19.62 -2.30 12.40
N ARG A 73 -18.69 -2.75 11.56
CA ARG A 73 -17.62 -3.66 12.00
C ARG A 73 -16.63 -2.94 12.93
N CYS A 74 -16.39 -1.66 12.73
CA CYS A 74 -15.59 -0.85 13.65
C CYS A 74 -16.24 -0.81 15.03
N ASP A 75 -17.56 -0.58 15.11
CA ASP A 75 -18.29 -0.60 16.38
C ASP A 75 -18.24 -1.99 17.05
N GLU A 76 -18.46 -3.05 16.28
CA GLU A 76 -18.41 -4.44 16.77
C GLU A 76 -17.03 -4.84 17.32
N ILE A 77 -15.96 -4.18 16.90
CA ILE A 77 -14.59 -4.46 17.36
C ILE A 77 -14.17 -3.51 18.48
N TYR A 78 -14.40 -2.20 18.29
CA TYR A 78 -13.94 -1.16 19.20
C TYR A 78 -14.63 -1.25 20.55
N PHE A 79 -15.95 -1.44 20.57
CA PHE A 79 -16.71 -1.44 21.83
C PHE A 79 -16.31 -2.59 22.77
N PRO A 80 -16.24 -3.87 22.33
CA PRO A 80 -15.75 -4.94 23.20
C PRO A 80 -14.29 -4.79 23.60
N MET A 81 -13.44 -4.24 22.72
CA MET A 81 -12.04 -3.98 23.02
C MET A 81 -11.90 -2.95 24.15
N ASP A 82 -12.63 -1.85 24.08
CA ASP A 82 -12.63 -0.81 25.12
C ASP A 82 -13.12 -1.33 26.48
N LEU A 83 -14.19 -2.12 26.48
CA LEU A 83 -14.68 -2.79 27.69
C LEU A 83 -13.63 -3.75 28.29
N THR A 84 -12.96 -4.52 27.43
CA THR A 84 -11.92 -5.47 27.84
C THR A 84 -10.73 -4.74 28.44
N MET A 85 -10.28 -3.66 27.79
CA MET A 85 -9.17 -2.82 28.26
C MET A 85 -9.49 -2.13 29.58
N SER A 86 -10.70 -1.59 29.72
CA SER A 86 -11.18 -0.99 30.96
C SER A 86 -11.23 -2.01 32.11
N SER A 87 -11.75 -3.22 31.84
CA SER A 87 -11.77 -4.31 32.83
C SER A 87 -10.37 -4.74 33.25
N LEU A 88 -9.46 -4.88 32.28
CA LEU A 88 -8.07 -5.25 32.55
C LEU A 88 -7.37 -4.18 33.40
N THR A 89 -7.54 -2.91 33.04
CA THR A 89 -7.00 -1.77 33.79
C THR A 89 -7.46 -1.79 35.24
N SER A 90 -8.77 -1.94 35.46
CA SER A 90 -9.36 -2.03 36.81
C SER A 90 -8.78 -3.19 37.63
N LYS A 91 -8.61 -4.37 37.01
CA LYS A 91 -8.00 -5.53 37.68
C LYS A 91 -6.52 -5.28 38.02
N THR A 92 -5.77 -4.69 37.10
CA THR A 92 -4.36 -4.34 37.34
C THR A 92 -4.22 -3.35 38.48
N GLU A 93 -5.06 -2.32 38.55
CA GLU A 93 -5.07 -1.38 39.66
C GLU A 93 -5.43 -2.04 41.00
N ALA A 94 -6.38 -2.97 41.01
CA ALA A 94 -6.73 -3.72 42.22
C ALA A 94 -5.55 -4.55 42.73
N ILE A 95 -4.87 -5.27 41.85
CA ILE A 95 -3.66 -6.05 42.17
C ILE A 95 -2.54 -5.13 42.68
N GLN A 96 -2.33 -3.98 42.04
CA GLN A 96 -1.32 -3.01 42.48
C GLN A 96 -1.60 -2.50 43.91
N ARG A 97 -2.86 -2.20 44.24
CA ARG A 97 -3.25 -1.79 45.60
C ARG A 97 -2.94 -2.89 46.61
N GLU A 98 -3.30 -4.13 46.31
CA GLU A 98 -3.04 -5.28 47.18
C GLU A 98 -1.54 -5.50 47.43
N ILE A 99 -0.72 -5.39 46.39
CA ILE A 99 0.75 -5.46 46.51
C ILE A 99 1.27 -4.39 47.47
N VAL A 100 0.81 -3.14 47.34
CA VAL A 100 1.22 -2.04 48.22
C VAL A 100 0.79 -2.30 49.67
N GLU A 101 -0.39 -2.87 49.90
CA GLU A 101 -0.86 -3.24 51.23
C GLU A 101 -0.01 -4.35 51.86
N ILE A 102 0.34 -5.39 51.10
CA ILE A 102 1.24 -6.46 51.54
C ILE A 102 2.62 -5.90 51.90
N GLN A 103 3.17 -5.03 51.05
CA GLN A 103 4.45 -4.38 51.31
C GLN A 103 4.40 -3.57 52.61
N ARG A 104 3.34 -2.77 52.80
CA ARG A 104 3.13 -1.99 54.03
C ARG A 104 3.02 -2.87 55.27
N TYR A 105 2.30 -3.99 55.18
CA TYR A 105 2.19 -4.97 56.27
C TYR A 105 3.57 -5.54 56.64
N ASN A 106 4.35 -5.95 55.65
CA ASN A 106 5.69 -6.51 55.87
C ASN A 106 6.65 -5.49 56.49
N THR A 107 6.62 -4.21 56.07
CA THR A 107 7.46 -3.16 56.67
C THR A 107 7.06 -2.83 58.12
N ARG A 108 5.79 -3.01 58.48
CA ARG A 108 5.28 -2.78 59.84
C ARG A 108 5.45 -3.97 60.77
N ARG A 109 5.75 -5.16 60.23
CA ARG A 109 5.96 -6.37 61.02
C ARG A 109 7.29 -6.21 61.76
N PRO A 110 7.31 -6.17 63.11
CA PRO A 110 8.56 -6.22 63.85
C PRO A 110 9.23 -7.54 63.50
N GLU A 111 10.52 -7.50 63.16
CA GLU A 111 11.35 -8.70 63.23
C GLU A 111 11.20 -9.19 64.67
N ALA A 112 10.49 -10.31 64.86
CA ALA A 112 10.47 -10.96 66.16
C ALA A 112 11.92 -11.28 66.49
N SER A 113 12.48 -10.54 67.46
CA SER A 113 13.87 -10.61 67.88
C SER A 113 14.30 -12.05 68.06
N ALA A 114 15.39 -12.41 67.38
CA ALA A 114 16.21 -13.58 67.71
C ALA A 114 16.93 -13.36 69.05
#